data_AF-A0A7Y3MLL7-F1
#
_entry.id   AF-A0A7Y3MLL7-F1
#
_cell.length_a   1.000
_cell.length_b   1.000
_cell.length_c   1.000
_cell.angle_alpha   90.00
_cell.angle_beta   90.00
_cell.angle_gamma   90.00
#
_symmetry.space_group_name_H-M   'P 1'
#
loop_
_entity.id
_entity.type
_entity.pdbx_description
1 polymer ?
#
loop_
_entity_poly.entity_id
_entity_poly.type
_entity_poly.pdbx_seq_one_letter_code
_entity_poly.pdbx_strand_id
1 'polypeptide(L)'
;PSHFSSDHSVDDAKKLAENLGSPHDVIAIEDLYHEFNKTLKPFFKDAPFDITEENIQARIRGVLLMAYTNKYNYILLNTSNKSEMAVGYGTLYGDMNGGLSVIGDVYKTDVYRLAHYINNEKEIIPTNTITKEPSAELRPDQKDSDSLPDYEVLDAILFQYIERVQSIDRIINQGFDEATVKKVLRLVNINEFKRYQLAPTLRVSPKAFGRGRRLPIVAKYLS
;
A
#
# COMPACT_ATOMS: atom_id res chain seq x y z
N PRO A 1 1.33 5.89 15.78
CA PRO A 1 2.65 6.42 15.31
C PRO A 1 3.79 5.57 15.90
N SER A 2 4.91 5.49 15.18
CA SER A 2 6.22 5.04 15.71
C SER A 2 7.17 6.24 15.75
N HIS A 3 8.40 6.06 16.24
CA HIS A 3 9.44 7.10 16.24
C HIS A 3 9.86 7.58 14.83
N PHE A 4 9.48 6.88 13.77
CA PHE A 4 9.66 7.33 12.38
C PHE A 4 8.50 8.17 11.84
N SER A 5 7.35 8.19 12.53
CA SER A 5 6.19 8.93 12.08
C SER A 5 6.39 10.44 12.25
N SER A 6 6.09 11.22 11.20
CA SER A 6 6.20 12.68 11.28
C SER A 6 5.00 13.29 12.03
N ASP A 7 5.24 14.37 12.77
CA ASP A 7 4.17 15.12 13.46
C ASP A 7 3.10 15.58 12.44
N HIS A 8 3.54 16.01 11.26
CA HIS A 8 2.65 16.41 10.16
C HIS A 8 1.73 15.28 9.69
N SER A 9 2.22 14.04 9.61
CA SER A 9 1.36 12.89 9.24
C SER A 9 0.29 12.59 10.29
N VAL A 10 0.59 12.79 11.57
CA VAL A 10 -0.38 12.63 12.67
C VAL A 10 -1.42 13.75 12.64
N ASP A 11 -0.98 14.99 12.44
CA ASP A 11 -1.86 16.17 12.41
C ASP A 11 -2.80 16.15 11.21
N ASP A 12 -2.31 15.76 10.03
CA ASP A 12 -3.13 15.56 8.83
C ASP A 12 -4.24 14.52 9.07
N ALA A 13 -3.91 13.38 9.68
CA ALA A 13 -4.88 12.33 9.97
C ALA A 13 -5.98 12.79 10.95
N LYS A 14 -5.60 13.55 11.99
CA LYS A 14 -6.56 14.15 12.94
C LYS A 14 -7.45 15.18 12.25
N LYS A 15 -6.86 16.09 11.47
CA LYS A 15 -7.61 17.13 10.74
C LYS A 15 -8.60 16.53 9.75
N LEU A 16 -8.22 15.45 9.05
CA LEU A 16 -9.14 14.70 8.19
C LEU A 16 -10.33 14.12 8.98
N ALA A 17 -10.05 13.48 10.13
CA ALA A 17 -11.10 12.91 10.98
C ALA A 17 -12.06 14.00 11.50
N GLU A 18 -11.52 15.14 11.93
CA GLU A 18 -12.29 16.32 12.36
C GLU A 18 -13.15 16.90 11.24
N ASN A 19 -12.59 17.08 10.03
CA ASN A 19 -13.31 17.56 8.85
C ASN A 19 -14.50 16.66 8.48
N LEU A 20 -14.39 15.36 8.74
CA LEU A 20 -15.43 14.35 8.50
C LEU A 20 -16.38 14.16 9.70
N GLY A 21 -16.11 14.78 10.85
CA GLY A 21 -16.84 14.51 12.09
C GLY A 21 -16.71 13.06 12.58
N SER A 22 -15.61 12.39 12.21
CA SER A 22 -15.37 10.99 12.56
C SER A 22 -14.63 10.88 13.90
N PRO A 23 -15.03 9.95 14.79
CA PRO A 23 -14.27 9.69 16.02
C PRO A 23 -12.88 9.18 15.66
N HIS A 24 -11.88 9.58 16.44
CA HIS A 24 -10.50 9.15 16.23
C HIS A 24 -9.77 8.96 17.56
N ASP A 25 -8.83 8.03 17.57
CA ASP A 25 -7.94 7.73 18.69
C ASP A 25 -6.50 7.65 18.19
N VAL A 26 -5.53 8.01 19.03
CA VAL A 26 -4.11 7.87 18.73
C VAL A 26 -3.50 6.79 19.61
N ILE A 27 -3.06 5.70 18.98
CA ILE A 27 -2.35 4.61 19.64
C ILE A 27 -0.91 4.57 19.11
N ALA A 28 0.06 4.85 19.98
CA ALA A 28 1.48 4.70 19.65
C ALA A 28 1.88 3.21 19.64
N ILE A 29 2.80 2.83 18.75
CA ILE A 29 3.26 1.44 18.62
C ILE A 29 4.69 1.22 19.13
N GLU A 30 5.34 2.27 19.63
CA GLU A 30 6.78 2.26 19.95
C GLU A 30 7.15 1.17 20.95
N ASP A 31 6.44 1.10 22.08
CA ASP A 31 6.71 0.11 23.12
C ASP A 31 6.51 -1.32 22.61
N LEU A 32 5.47 -1.54 21.79
CA LEU A 32 5.22 -2.84 21.17
C LEU A 32 6.35 -3.19 20.21
N TYR A 33 6.78 -2.24 19.39
CA TYR A 33 7.88 -2.44 18.44
C TYR A 33 9.20 -2.78 19.16
N HIS A 34 9.50 -2.08 20.26
CA HIS A 34 10.65 -2.40 21.11
C HIS A 34 10.58 -3.79 21.71
N GLU A 35 9.43 -4.21 22.25
CA GLU A 35 9.28 -5.55 22.82
C GLU A 35 9.38 -6.66 21.76
N PHE A 36 8.88 -6.44 20.53
CA PHE A 36 9.09 -7.37 19.41
C PHE A 36 10.58 -7.49 19.07
N ASN A 37 11.30 -6.37 18.92
CA ASN A 37 12.72 -6.39 18.60
C ASN A 37 13.56 -7.03 19.71
N LYS A 38 13.26 -6.73 20.97
CA LYS A 38 13.91 -7.35 22.13
C LYS A 38 13.71 -8.87 22.14
N THR A 39 12.49 -9.33 21.84
CA THR A 39 12.16 -10.75 21.76
C THR A 39 12.91 -11.45 20.62
N LEU A 40 13.07 -10.78 19.48
CA LEU A 40 13.74 -11.33 18.30
C LEU A 40 15.27 -11.19 18.33
N LYS A 41 15.82 -10.30 19.15
CA LYS A 41 17.26 -10.00 19.22
C LYS A 41 18.16 -11.24 19.38
N PRO A 42 17.85 -12.25 20.23
CA PRO A 42 18.67 -13.46 20.33
C PRO A 42 18.75 -14.27 19.04
N PHE A 43 17.74 -14.17 18.18
CA PHE A 43 17.63 -14.90 16.91
C PHE A 43 18.25 -14.13 15.74
N PHE A 44 18.04 -12.80 15.72
CA PHE A 44 18.59 -11.92 14.68
C PHE A 44 20.06 -11.54 14.92
N LYS A 45 20.54 -11.68 16.16
CA LYS A 45 21.92 -11.36 16.54
C LYS A 45 22.27 -9.91 16.15
N ASP A 46 23.35 -9.70 15.42
CA ASP A 46 23.82 -8.39 14.94
C ASP A 46 23.49 -8.16 13.46
N ALA A 47 22.46 -8.84 12.94
CA ALA A 47 21.93 -8.52 11.62
C ALA A 47 21.54 -7.03 11.56
N PRO A 48 21.87 -6.34 10.45
CA PRO A 48 21.52 -4.93 10.29
C PRO A 48 20.00 -4.78 10.14
N PHE A 49 19.50 -3.60 10.50
CA PHE A 49 18.12 -3.20 10.22
C PHE A 49 17.83 -3.33 8.72
N ASP A 50 16.72 -3.98 8.38
CA ASP A 50 16.24 -4.09 7.01
C ASP A 50 14.70 -4.06 6.94
N ILE A 51 14.15 -4.54 5.82
CA ILE A 51 12.71 -4.60 5.60
C ILE A 51 11.97 -5.42 6.68
N THR A 52 12.67 -6.26 7.44
CA THR A 52 12.13 -7.05 8.53
C THR A 52 11.58 -6.16 9.63
N GLU A 53 12.37 -5.21 10.12
CA GLU A 53 11.98 -4.26 11.16
C GLU A 53 10.89 -3.30 10.70
N GLU A 54 10.92 -2.86 9.43
CA GLU A 54 9.84 -2.08 8.82
C GLU A 54 8.52 -2.88 8.84
N ASN A 55 8.56 -4.13 8.41
CA ASN A 55 7.38 -5.01 8.35
C ASN A 55 6.81 -5.34 9.75
N ILE A 56 7.63 -5.39 10.81
CA ILE A 56 7.15 -5.59 12.18
C ILE A 56 6.21 -4.44 12.57
N GLN A 57 6.59 -3.19 12.29
CA GLN A 57 5.75 -2.03 12.60
C GLN A 57 4.41 -2.09 11.86
N ALA A 58 4.40 -2.45 10.58
CA ALA A 58 3.18 -2.62 9.81
C ALA A 58 2.27 -3.72 10.41
N ARG A 59 2.84 -4.86 10.80
CA ARG A 59 2.09 -5.97 11.41
C ARG A 59 1.53 -5.64 12.79
N ILE A 60 2.26 -4.89 13.61
CA ILE A 60 1.75 -4.41 14.91
C ILE A 60 0.47 -3.58 14.71
N ARG A 61 0.49 -2.62 13.76
CA ARG A 61 -0.70 -1.83 13.40
C ARG A 61 -1.85 -2.73 12.97
N GLY A 62 -1.57 -3.72 12.12
CA GLY A 62 -2.52 -4.73 11.70
C GLY A 62 -3.19 -5.47 12.86
N VAL A 63 -2.40 -5.98 13.81
CA VAL A 63 -2.91 -6.69 15.00
C VAL A 63 -3.79 -5.78 15.86
N LEU A 64 -3.37 -4.54 16.11
CA LEU A 64 -4.15 -3.57 16.90
C LEU A 64 -5.51 -3.28 16.28
N LEU A 65 -5.54 -3.01 14.96
CA LEU A 65 -6.77 -2.73 14.23
C LEU A 65 -7.72 -3.94 14.25
N MET A 66 -7.19 -5.15 14.01
CA MET A 66 -8.01 -6.37 14.08
C MET A 66 -8.53 -6.63 15.49
N ALA A 67 -7.74 -6.41 16.54
CA ALA A 67 -8.19 -6.51 17.92
C ALA A 67 -9.35 -5.54 18.23
N TYR A 68 -9.26 -4.31 17.71
CA TYR A 68 -10.32 -3.31 17.83
C TYR A 68 -11.60 -3.77 17.12
N THR A 69 -11.48 -4.29 15.88
CA THR A 69 -12.65 -4.84 15.16
C THR A 69 -13.32 -5.98 15.91
N ASN A 70 -12.55 -6.88 16.51
CA ASN A 70 -13.10 -8.00 17.30
C ASN A 70 -13.82 -7.52 18.56
N LYS A 71 -13.32 -6.46 19.22
CA LYS A 71 -13.93 -5.93 20.44
C LYS A 71 -15.27 -5.25 20.18
N TYR A 72 -15.38 -4.53 19.06
CA TYR A 72 -16.52 -3.66 18.78
C TYR A 72 -17.40 -4.15 17.63
N ASN A 73 -17.12 -5.32 17.06
CA ASN A 73 -17.83 -5.91 15.91
C ASN A 73 -17.82 -4.99 14.67
N TYR A 74 -16.68 -4.34 14.41
CA TYR A 74 -16.48 -3.51 13.22
C TYR A 74 -15.88 -4.30 12.06
N ILE A 75 -15.91 -3.71 10.87
CA ILE A 75 -15.16 -4.21 9.70
C ILE A 75 -13.94 -3.32 9.46
N LEU A 76 -12.77 -3.93 9.29
CA LEU A 76 -11.56 -3.19 8.92
C LEU A 76 -11.59 -2.88 7.43
N LEU A 77 -11.50 -1.60 7.07
CA LEU A 77 -11.37 -1.16 5.68
C LEU A 77 -9.88 -1.09 5.31
N ASN A 78 -9.48 -1.90 4.33
CA ASN A 78 -8.13 -1.86 3.75
C ASN A 78 -8.00 -0.67 2.79
N THR A 79 -6.84 0.00 2.85
CA THR A 79 -6.52 1.22 2.10
C THR A 79 -5.42 1.02 1.04
N SER A 80 -5.01 -0.22 0.77
CA SER A 80 -4.08 -0.49 -0.33
C SER A 80 -4.77 -0.16 -1.66
N ASN A 81 -4.07 0.56 -2.55
CA ASN A 81 -4.59 0.83 -3.89
C ASN A 81 -4.10 -0.20 -4.92
N LYS A 82 -4.65 -0.12 -6.13
CA LYS A 82 -4.37 -1.09 -7.19
C LYS A 82 -2.90 -1.11 -7.61
N SER A 83 -2.23 0.04 -7.62
CA SER A 83 -0.83 0.18 -8.00
C SER A 83 0.07 -0.58 -7.02
N GLU A 84 -0.11 -0.33 -5.72
CA GLU A 84 0.58 -1.02 -4.63
C GLU A 84 0.33 -2.53 -4.65
N MET A 85 -0.94 -2.94 -4.78
CA MET A 85 -1.33 -4.35 -4.86
C MET A 85 -0.75 -5.06 -6.09
N ALA A 86 -0.65 -4.35 -7.23
CA ALA A 86 -0.12 -4.91 -8.46
C ALA A 86 1.35 -5.30 -8.30
N VAL A 87 2.19 -4.41 -7.77
CA VAL A 87 3.63 -4.68 -7.60
C VAL A 87 3.97 -5.29 -6.25
N GLY A 88 2.97 -5.53 -5.39
CA GLY A 88 3.14 -6.10 -4.05
C GLY A 88 3.89 -5.18 -3.09
N TYR A 89 3.77 -3.86 -3.29
CA TYR A 89 4.30 -2.85 -2.39
C TYR A 89 3.38 -2.71 -1.17
N GLY A 90 3.63 -3.56 -0.19
CA GLY A 90 2.82 -3.69 1.02
C GLY A 90 3.27 -4.89 1.84
N THR A 91 3.00 -4.83 3.14
CA THR A 91 3.34 -5.87 4.11
C THR A 91 2.15 -6.80 4.28
N LEU A 92 2.36 -8.10 3.97
CA LEU A 92 1.36 -9.12 4.31
C LEU A 92 1.09 -9.11 5.81
N TYR A 93 -0.20 -9.06 6.12
CA TYR A 93 -0.73 -8.97 7.46
C TYR A 93 -0.36 -7.69 8.23
N GLY A 94 0.11 -6.67 7.51
CA GLY A 94 0.30 -5.31 7.99
C GLY A 94 -0.75 -4.38 7.38
N ASP A 95 -0.31 -3.45 6.53
CA ASP A 95 -1.18 -2.54 5.77
C ASP A 95 -2.16 -3.27 4.84
N MET A 96 -1.81 -4.48 4.38
CA MET A 96 -2.68 -5.30 3.53
C MET A 96 -3.87 -5.93 4.27
N ASN A 97 -3.99 -5.76 5.59
CA ASN A 97 -5.11 -6.28 6.37
C ASN A 97 -6.43 -5.56 6.07
N GLY A 98 -7.52 -6.32 6.09
CA GLY A 98 -8.87 -5.77 6.05
C GLY A 98 -9.94 -6.84 5.84
N GLY A 99 -11.18 -6.49 6.13
CA GLY A 99 -12.38 -7.24 5.71
C GLY A 99 -12.91 -6.80 4.34
N LEU A 100 -12.60 -5.58 3.91
CA LEU A 100 -12.98 -5.03 2.60
C LEU A 100 -11.90 -4.06 2.11
N SER A 101 -11.46 -4.20 0.85
CA SER A 101 -10.55 -3.25 0.20
C SER A 101 -11.35 -2.26 -0.64
N VAL A 102 -11.43 -1.02 -0.16
CA VAL A 102 -12.34 0.01 -0.71
C VAL A 102 -11.78 0.62 -1.99
N ILE A 103 -10.47 0.86 -2.03
CA ILE A 103 -9.77 1.48 -3.15
C ILE A 103 -8.78 0.54 -3.86
N GLY A 104 -8.84 -0.76 -3.57
CA GLY A 104 -7.89 -1.75 -4.13
C GLY A 104 -8.00 -1.96 -5.64
N ASP A 105 -9.04 -1.43 -6.30
CA ASP A 105 -9.17 -1.43 -7.76
C ASP A 105 -9.04 -0.03 -8.39
N VAL A 106 -8.54 0.94 -7.63
CA VAL A 106 -8.26 2.31 -8.07
C VAL A 106 -6.76 2.49 -8.18
N TYR A 107 -6.26 2.97 -9.33
CA TYR A 107 -4.84 3.30 -9.51
C TYR A 107 -4.45 4.52 -8.66
N LYS A 108 -3.19 4.63 -8.22
CA LYS A 108 -2.72 5.72 -7.36
C LYS A 108 -2.97 7.09 -8.01
N THR A 109 -2.71 7.23 -9.30
CA THR A 109 -3.02 8.44 -10.08
C THR A 109 -4.51 8.81 -10.00
N ASP A 110 -5.41 7.82 -10.05
CA ASP A 110 -6.85 8.05 -9.87
C ASP A 110 -7.23 8.34 -8.41
N VAL A 111 -6.52 7.80 -7.42
CA VAL A 111 -6.70 8.17 -6.00
C VAL A 111 -6.44 9.68 -5.80
N TYR A 112 -5.36 10.22 -6.40
CA TYR A 112 -5.09 11.66 -6.36
C TYR A 112 -6.21 12.47 -7.04
N ARG A 113 -6.68 12.04 -8.22
CA ARG A 113 -7.81 12.69 -8.91
C ARG A 113 -9.08 12.69 -8.07
N LEU A 114 -9.39 11.57 -7.40
CA LEU A 114 -10.53 11.47 -6.48
C LEU A 114 -10.37 12.39 -5.28
N ALA A 115 -9.18 12.51 -4.70
CA ALA A 115 -8.92 13.40 -3.58
C ALA A 115 -9.13 14.88 -3.99
N HIS A 116 -8.63 15.30 -5.15
CA HIS A 116 -8.88 16.62 -5.70
C HIS A 116 -10.37 16.86 -5.98
N TYR A 117 -11.07 15.87 -6.53
CA TYR A 117 -12.50 15.95 -6.78
C TYR A 117 -13.31 16.13 -5.47
N ILE A 118 -12.99 15.36 -4.43
CA ILE A 118 -13.61 15.49 -3.10
C ILE A 118 -13.39 16.89 -2.51
N ASN A 119 -12.22 17.47 -2.75
CA ASN A 119 -11.86 18.80 -2.27
C ASN A 119 -12.36 19.97 -3.13
N ASN A 120 -13.06 19.72 -4.23
CA ASN A 120 -13.37 20.74 -5.23
C ASN A 120 -14.24 21.90 -4.70
N GLU A 121 -15.13 21.64 -3.74
CA GLU A 121 -15.99 22.67 -3.14
C GLU A 121 -15.50 23.15 -1.77
N LYS A 122 -14.88 22.26 -0.99
CA LYS A 122 -14.30 22.57 0.32
C LYS A 122 -13.14 21.61 0.61
N GLU A 123 -12.16 22.05 1.39
CA GLU A 123 -11.10 21.16 1.87
C GLU A 123 -11.68 20.15 2.87
N ILE A 124 -11.88 18.91 2.43
CA ILE A 124 -12.23 17.76 3.30
C ILE A 124 -10.95 17.01 3.64
N ILE A 125 -10.17 16.66 2.62
CA ILE A 125 -8.86 16.02 2.74
C ILE A 125 -7.82 17.13 2.91
N PRO A 126 -7.02 17.17 4.00
CA PRO A 126 -6.00 18.20 4.16
C PRO A 126 -5.07 18.26 2.94
N THR A 127 -4.84 19.47 2.39
CA THR A 127 -4.04 19.64 1.18
C THR A 127 -2.65 19.01 1.30
N ASN A 128 -2.04 19.08 2.50
CA ASN A 128 -0.74 18.47 2.76
C ASN A 128 -0.72 16.94 2.57
N THR A 129 -1.84 16.23 2.81
CA THR A 129 -1.97 14.79 2.53
C THR A 129 -1.86 14.48 1.04
N ILE A 130 -2.25 15.42 0.18
CA ILE A 130 -2.25 15.27 -1.27
C ILE A 130 -0.90 15.70 -1.87
N THR A 131 -0.28 16.76 -1.34
CA THR A 131 0.92 17.34 -1.92
C THR A 131 2.23 16.78 -1.38
N LYS A 132 2.22 16.17 -0.18
CA LYS A 132 3.42 15.55 0.39
C LYS A 132 3.84 14.32 -0.42
N GLU A 133 5.14 14.05 -0.44
CA GLU A 133 5.65 12.85 -1.09
C GLU A 133 5.12 11.59 -0.37
N PRO A 134 4.72 10.55 -1.12
CA PRO A 134 4.19 9.33 -0.54
C PRO A 134 5.28 8.52 0.18
N SER A 135 4.97 8.08 1.40
CA SER A 135 5.85 7.31 2.27
C SER A 135 5.06 6.50 3.28
N ALA A 136 5.60 5.34 3.67
CA ALA A 136 5.11 4.53 4.79
C ALA A 136 5.67 4.95 6.16
N GLU A 137 6.68 5.83 6.19
CA GLU A 137 7.35 6.31 7.42
C GLU A 137 7.74 5.17 8.39
N LEU A 138 8.38 4.12 7.86
CA LEU A 138 8.84 2.93 8.62
C LEU A 138 10.35 2.91 8.87
N ARG A 139 11.10 3.81 8.22
CA ARG A 139 12.53 4.06 8.42
C ARG A 139 12.81 5.56 8.14
N PRO A 140 14.00 6.09 8.51
CA PRO A 140 14.34 7.49 8.25
C PRO A 140 14.31 7.81 6.76
N ASP A 141 13.76 8.99 6.43
CA ASP A 141 13.73 9.58 5.07
C ASP A 141 13.14 8.67 3.97
N GLN A 142 12.29 7.71 4.35
CA GLN A 142 11.69 6.76 3.42
C GLN A 142 10.82 7.45 2.38
N LYS A 143 10.96 7.05 1.11
CA LYS A 143 10.05 7.43 0.03
C LYS A 143 9.64 6.22 -0.81
N ASP A 144 8.43 6.23 -1.36
CA ASP A 144 7.98 5.14 -2.23
C ASP A 144 8.85 5.05 -3.51
N SER A 145 9.34 6.20 -3.99
CA SER A 145 10.26 6.34 -5.13
C SER A 145 11.61 5.64 -4.94
N ASP A 146 11.98 5.27 -3.71
CA ASP A 146 13.18 4.48 -3.43
C ASP A 146 13.09 3.08 -4.09
N SER A 147 11.86 2.57 -4.25
CA SER A 147 11.59 1.20 -4.68
C SER A 147 10.85 1.12 -6.01
N LEU A 148 9.99 2.10 -6.29
CA LEU A 148 9.09 2.12 -7.44
C LEU A 148 9.41 3.30 -8.38
N PRO A 149 9.12 3.19 -9.69
CA PRO A 149 9.04 4.36 -10.54
C PRO A 149 7.88 5.26 -10.11
N ASP A 150 7.89 6.52 -10.54
CA ASP A 150 6.79 7.46 -10.31
C ASP A 150 5.44 6.86 -10.69
N TYR A 151 4.41 7.14 -9.90
CA TYR A 151 3.10 6.52 -10.08
C TYR A 151 2.48 6.80 -11.45
N GLU A 152 2.76 7.93 -12.08
CA GLU A 152 2.33 8.21 -13.47
C GLU A 152 2.90 7.19 -14.47
N VAL A 153 4.19 6.85 -14.32
CA VAL A 153 4.85 5.84 -15.16
C VAL A 153 4.41 4.44 -14.77
N LEU A 154 4.36 4.16 -13.47
CA LEU A 154 3.94 2.86 -12.94
C LEU A 154 2.53 2.50 -13.41
N ASP A 155 1.57 3.39 -13.18
CA ASP A 155 0.15 3.15 -13.49
C ASP A 155 -0.06 3.00 -14.99
N ALA A 156 0.65 3.78 -15.81
CA ALA A 156 0.59 3.64 -17.26
C ALA A 156 1.07 2.26 -17.74
N ILE A 157 2.22 1.78 -17.22
CA ILE A 157 2.72 0.42 -17.52
C ILE A 157 1.73 -0.64 -17.02
N LEU A 158 1.26 -0.52 -15.78
CA LEU A 158 0.31 -1.45 -15.18
C LEU A 158 -1.00 -1.50 -15.96
N PHE A 159 -1.50 -0.36 -16.44
CA PHE A 159 -2.73 -0.30 -17.24
C PHE A 159 -2.56 -1.04 -18.57
N GLN A 160 -1.46 -0.84 -19.28
CA GLN A 160 -1.19 -1.58 -20.53
C GLN A 160 -1.04 -3.09 -20.28
N TYR A 161 -0.38 -3.46 -19.20
CA TYR A 161 -0.13 -4.87 -18.88
C TYR A 161 -1.37 -5.60 -18.34
N ILE A 162 -2.10 -5.00 -17.39
CA ILE A 162 -3.21 -5.63 -16.67
C ILE A 162 -4.52 -5.45 -17.42
N GLU A 163 -4.88 -4.21 -17.76
CA GLU A 163 -6.18 -3.90 -18.37
C GLU A 163 -6.20 -4.22 -19.87
N ARG A 164 -5.14 -3.81 -20.58
CA ARG A 164 -5.03 -4.03 -22.04
C ARG A 164 -4.40 -5.36 -22.42
N VAL A 165 -3.87 -6.12 -21.46
CA VAL A 165 -3.28 -7.46 -21.65
C VAL A 165 -2.21 -7.46 -22.75
N GLN A 166 -1.39 -6.40 -22.80
CA GLN A 166 -0.34 -6.28 -23.81
C GLN A 166 0.93 -7.04 -23.43
N SER A 167 1.67 -7.49 -24.45
CA SER A 167 2.99 -8.10 -24.27
C SER A 167 4.03 -7.04 -23.89
N ILE A 168 5.12 -7.51 -23.27
CA ILE A 168 6.26 -6.67 -22.88
C ILE A 168 6.79 -5.84 -24.05
N ASP A 169 6.98 -6.45 -25.22
CA ASP A 169 7.50 -5.77 -26.42
C ASP A 169 6.57 -4.65 -26.90
N ARG A 170 5.25 -4.84 -26.79
CA ARG A 170 4.27 -3.80 -27.16
C ARG A 170 4.30 -2.62 -26.20
N ILE A 171 4.54 -2.88 -24.92
CA ILE A 171 4.67 -1.82 -23.91
C ILE A 171 5.97 -1.05 -24.17
N ILE A 172 7.09 -1.73 -24.40
CA ILE A 172 8.38 -1.09 -24.74
C ILE A 172 8.26 -0.25 -26.02
N ASN A 173 7.60 -0.76 -27.06
CA ASN A 173 7.38 -0.04 -28.32
C ASN A 173 6.48 1.21 -28.19
N GLN A 174 5.80 1.42 -27.06
CA GLN A 174 5.10 2.68 -26.75
C GLN A 174 6.02 3.78 -26.21
N GLY A 175 7.31 3.49 -26.01
CA GLY A 175 8.31 4.45 -25.54
C GLY A 175 8.60 4.38 -24.05
N PHE A 176 8.09 3.37 -23.33
CA PHE A 176 8.49 3.12 -21.94
C PHE A 176 9.89 2.53 -21.87
N ASP A 177 10.68 2.94 -20.88
CA ASP A 177 12.02 2.40 -20.63
C ASP A 177 11.97 0.88 -20.36
N GLU A 178 12.80 0.14 -21.09
CA GLU A 178 12.81 -1.33 -21.07
C GLU A 178 13.13 -1.89 -19.67
N ALA A 179 14.10 -1.30 -18.97
CA ALA A 179 14.49 -1.76 -17.65
C ALA A 179 13.35 -1.57 -16.64
N THR A 180 12.66 -0.43 -16.72
CA THR A 180 11.50 -0.11 -15.90
C THR A 180 10.34 -1.07 -16.16
N VAL A 181 9.99 -1.31 -17.44
CA VAL A 181 8.92 -2.27 -17.80
C VAL A 181 9.24 -3.66 -17.27
N LYS A 182 10.45 -4.17 -17.48
CA LYS A 182 10.88 -5.49 -16.97
C LYS A 182 10.80 -5.57 -15.46
N LYS A 183 11.25 -4.53 -14.74
CA LYS A 183 11.19 -4.45 -13.27
C LYS A 183 9.74 -4.51 -12.78
N VAL A 184 8.85 -3.68 -13.33
CA VAL A 184 7.43 -3.63 -12.95
C VAL A 184 6.74 -4.97 -13.19
N LEU A 185 6.88 -5.55 -14.39
CA LEU A 185 6.24 -6.83 -14.72
C LEU A 185 6.75 -7.98 -13.86
N ARG A 186 8.06 -8.00 -13.54
CA ARG A 186 8.62 -8.98 -12.59
C ARG A 186 7.98 -8.82 -11.21
N LEU A 187 7.87 -7.60 -10.69
CA LEU A 187 7.22 -7.34 -9.41
C LEU A 187 5.75 -7.77 -9.41
N VAL A 188 5.04 -7.56 -10.51
CA VAL A 188 3.67 -8.07 -10.66
C VAL A 188 3.66 -9.58 -10.49
N ASN A 189 4.49 -10.32 -11.21
CA ASN A 189 4.43 -11.78 -11.22
C ASN A 189 4.83 -12.41 -9.88
N ILE A 190 5.90 -11.93 -9.25
CA ILE A 190 6.40 -12.56 -8.00
C ILE A 190 5.49 -12.31 -6.80
N ASN A 191 4.61 -11.30 -6.86
CA ASN A 191 3.73 -10.92 -5.74
C ASN A 191 2.30 -11.48 -5.86
N GLU A 192 2.06 -12.46 -6.76
CA GLU A 192 0.73 -13.08 -6.88
C GLU A 192 0.28 -13.73 -5.56
N PHE A 193 1.19 -14.36 -4.82
CA PHE A 193 0.88 -14.96 -3.52
C PHE A 193 0.34 -13.97 -2.49
N LYS A 194 0.76 -12.69 -2.55
CA LYS A 194 0.23 -11.65 -1.67
C LYS A 194 -1.21 -11.31 -2.05
N ARG A 195 -1.48 -11.20 -3.36
CA ARG A 195 -2.81 -10.83 -3.88
C ARG A 195 -3.89 -11.86 -3.60
N TYR A 196 -3.52 -13.13 -3.52
CA TYR A 196 -4.45 -14.21 -3.14
C TYR A 196 -4.96 -14.11 -1.69
N GLN A 197 -4.31 -13.29 -0.85
CA GLN A 197 -4.63 -13.13 0.57
C GLN A 197 -5.24 -11.76 0.88
N LEU A 198 -5.53 -10.96 -0.14
CA LEU A 198 -6.13 -9.66 0.01
C LEU A 198 -7.61 -9.76 0.38
N ALA A 199 -8.05 -8.75 1.13
CA ALA A 199 -9.47 -8.53 1.38
C ALA A 199 -10.25 -8.42 0.06
N PRO A 200 -11.53 -8.86 0.03
CA PRO A 200 -12.40 -8.63 -1.12
C PRO A 200 -12.35 -7.17 -1.59
N THR A 201 -12.13 -6.95 -2.88
CA THR A 201 -11.95 -5.61 -3.47
C THR A 201 -13.22 -5.13 -4.15
N LEU A 202 -13.58 -3.87 -3.95
CA LEU A 202 -14.62 -3.20 -4.74
C LEU A 202 -14.11 -2.96 -6.17
N ARG A 203 -14.79 -3.55 -7.15
CA ARG A 203 -14.38 -3.50 -8.56
C ARG A 203 -14.93 -2.26 -9.25
N VAL A 204 -14.04 -1.47 -9.84
CA VAL A 204 -14.37 -0.30 -10.68
C VAL A 204 -13.76 -0.39 -12.08
N SER A 205 -12.91 -1.40 -12.33
CA SER A 205 -12.20 -1.61 -13.59
C SER A 205 -12.52 -2.97 -14.25
N PRO A 206 -12.12 -3.19 -15.52
CA PRO A 206 -12.26 -4.48 -16.18
C PRO A 206 -11.45 -5.62 -15.53
N LYS A 207 -10.26 -5.39 -14.96
CA LYS A 207 -9.34 -6.43 -14.45
C LYS A 207 -8.90 -6.21 -13.00
N ALA A 208 -9.85 -6.10 -12.08
CA ALA A 208 -9.58 -6.11 -10.64
C ALA A 208 -8.82 -7.36 -10.16
N PHE A 209 -8.05 -7.20 -9.08
CA PHE A 209 -7.56 -8.33 -8.29
C PHE A 209 -8.69 -8.89 -7.42
N GLY A 210 -8.80 -10.22 -7.30
CA GLY A 210 -9.98 -10.88 -6.74
C GLY A 210 -10.85 -11.51 -7.83
N ARG A 211 -12.15 -11.22 -7.93
CA ARG A 211 -13.00 -11.83 -8.97
C ARG A 211 -12.87 -11.19 -10.37
N GLY A 212 -11.73 -10.59 -10.68
CA GLY A 212 -11.30 -10.16 -12.01
C GLY A 212 -10.16 -11.03 -12.58
N ARG A 213 -8.95 -10.49 -12.71
CA ARG A 213 -7.75 -11.18 -13.23
C ARG A 213 -7.41 -12.41 -12.38
N ARG A 214 -7.14 -13.56 -13.00
CA ARG A 214 -6.74 -14.80 -12.34
C ARG A 214 -5.47 -15.37 -12.96
N LEU A 215 -4.43 -15.54 -12.15
CA LEU A 215 -3.19 -16.22 -12.53
C LEU A 215 -2.78 -17.17 -11.40
N PRO A 216 -2.12 -18.30 -11.71
CA PRO A 216 -1.59 -19.20 -10.69
C PRO A 216 -0.51 -18.52 -9.84
N ILE A 217 -0.45 -18.88 -8.54
CA ILE A 217 0.65 -18.48 -7.65
C ILE A 217 1.97 -19.14 -8.09
N VAL A 218 1.92 -20.44 -8.42
CA VAL A 218 3.09 -21.20 -8.87
C VAL A 218 3.10 -21.21 -10.39
N ALA A 219 3.85 -20.28 -10.99
CA ALA A 219 4.11 -20.25 -12.42
C ALA A 219 5.48 -19.66 -12.72
N LYS A 220 6.07 -20.13 -13.83
CA LYS A 220 7.28 -19.54 -14.42
C LYS A 220 6.86 -18.68 -15.61
N TYR A 221 6.81 -17.37 -15.40
CA TYR A 221 6.39 -16.41 -16.41
C TYR A 221 7.30 -15.18 -16.36
N LEU A 222 7.94 -14.85 -17.49
CA LEU A 222 8.94 -13.78 -17.60
C LEU A 222 10.08 -13.89 -16.57
N SER A 223 10.55 -15.13 -16.34
CA SER A 223 11.71 -15.46 -15.49
C SER A 223 13.02 -15.34 -16.24
#